data_AF-A0A835HCE0-F1
#
_entry.id   AF-A0A835HCE0-F1
#
_cell.length_a   1.000
_cell.length_b   1.000
_cell.length_c   1.000
_cell.angle_alpha   90.00
_cell.angle_beta   90.00
_cell.angle_gamma   90.00
#
_symmetry.space_group_name_H-M   'P 1'
#
loop_
_entity.id
_entity.type
_entity.pdbx_description
1 polymer ?
#
loop_
_entity_poly.entity_id
_entity_poly.type
_entity_poly.pdbx_seq_one_letter_code
_entity_poly.pdbx_strand_id
1 'polypeptide(L)'
;MGSRFLWDVTKKVMTGGLIGLTISDRYCSFQAVRGLSMHPTFNPSPNTFLGLLTGVFVADDRVLVTKFCLEKYKFTHGDVVVFW
;
A
#
# COMPACT_ATOMS: atom_id res chain seq x y z
N MET A 1 34.73 15.92 2.49
CA MET A 1 34.11 15.36 1.26
C MET A 1 32.76 14.75 1.64
N GLY A 2 31.72 15.56 1.91
CA GLY A 2 30.50 15.04 2.58
C GLY A 2 29.21 15.78 2.26
N SER A 3 29.21 17.11 2.24
CA SER A 3 27.97 17.89 2.05
C SER A 3 27.39 17.80 0.63
N ARG A 4 28.22 17.83 -0.41
CA ARG A 4 27.74 17.74 -1.81
C ARG A 4 27.14 16.37 -2.14
N PHE A 5 27.77 15.29 -1.64
CA PHE A 5 27.27 13.94 -1.84
C PHE A 5 25.91 13.74 -1.14
N LEU A 6 25.79 14.16 0.12
CA LEU A 6 24.51 14.12 0.84
C LEU A 6 23.43 14.94 0.13
N TRP A 7 23.78 16.11 -0.38
CA TRP A 7 22.85 16.96 -1.13
C TRP A 7 22.35 16.31 -2.42
N ASP A 8 23.23 15.65 -3.17
CA ASP A 8 22.87 14.94 -4.39
C ASP A 8 22.02 13.70 -4.11
N VAL A 9 22.30 12.96 -3.03
CA VAL A 9 21.47 11.83 -2.59
C VAL A 9 20.08 12.31 -2.19
N THR A 10 19.99 13.37 -1.37
CA THR A 10 18.71 13.94 -0.95
C THR A 10 17.87 14.39 -2.14
N LYS A 11 18.48 15.08 -3.12
CA LYS A 11 17.77 15.46 -4.34
C LYS A 11 17.21 14.26 -5.08
N LYS A 12 18.01 13.21 -5.28
CA LYS A 12 17.58 11.99 -5.98
C LYS A 12 16.45 11.27 -5.24
N VAL A 13 16.54 11.15 -3.92
CA VAL A 13 15.50 10.53 -3.08
C VAL A 13 14.21 11.34 -3.14
N MET A 14 14.29 12.67 -3.07
CA MET A 14 13.12 13.55 -3.14
C MET A 14 12.43 13.46 -4.50
N THR A 15 13.19 13.46 -5.60
CA THR A 15 12.64 13.25 -6.95
C THR A 15 12.01 11.87 -7.10
N GLY A 16 12.69 10.80 -6.68
CA GLY A 16 12.16 9.44 -6.71
C GLY A 16 10.89 9.29 -5.87
N GLY A 17 10.88 9.90 -4.68
CA GLY A 17 9.72 9.94 -3.79
C GLY A 17 8.53 10.67 -4.42
N LEU A 18 8.75 11.81 -5.06
CA LEU A 18 7.68 12.56 -5.74
C LEU A 18 7.08 11.77 -6.91
N ILE A 19 7.94 11.10 -7.69
CA ILE A 19 7.50 10.20 -8.77
C ILE A 19 6.69 9.05 -8.19
N GLY A 20 7.20 8.38 -7.16
CA GLY A 20 6.51 7.27 -6.48
C GLY A 20 5.17 7.68 -5.89
N LEU A 21 5.10 8.86 -5.28
CA LEU A 21 3.87 9.43 -4.75
C LEU A 21 2.85 9.71 -5.86
N THR A 22 3.31 10.29 -6.98
CA THR A 22 2.44 10.57 -8.13
C THR A 22 1.87 9.29 -8.74
N ILE A 23 2.69 8.24 -8.85
CA ILE A 23 2.26 6.93 -9.32
C ILE A 23 1.28 6.30 -8.34
N SER A 24 1.57 6.37 -7.04
CA SER A 24 0.68 5.80 -6.03
C SER A 24 -0.68 6.50 -5.96
N ASP A 25 -0.68 7.81 -6.24
CA ASP A 25 -1.88 8.60 -6.26
C ASP A 25 -2.73 8.32 -7.51
N ARG A 26 -2.11 8.24 -8.69
CA ARG A 26 -2.83 8.03 -9.96
C ARG A 26 -3.19 6.59 -10.29
N TYR A 27 -2.34 5.62 -9.96
CA TYR A 27 -2.39 4.30 -10.60
C TYR A 27 -2.66 3.14 -9.64
N CYS A 28 -1.98 3.08 -8.51
CA CYS A 28 -2.18 1.99 -7.55
C CYS A 28 -1.83 2.40 -6.12
N SER A 29 -2.56 1.90 -5.13
CA SER A 29 -2.26 2.13 -3.71
C SER A 29 -2.21 0.82 -2.96
N PHE A 30 -1.27 0.69 -2.04
CA PHE A 30 -1.25 -0.43 -1.11
C PHE A 30 -2.24 -0.19 0.02
N GLN A 31 -3.08 -1.18 0.32
CA GLN A 31 -4.00 -1.15 1.45
C GLN A 31 -3.90 -2.43 2.28
N ALA A 32 -4.08 -2.30 3.59
CA ALA A 32 -4.16 -3.42 4.51
C ALA A 32 -5.63 -3.78 4.74
N VAL A 33 -6.00 -5.03 4.54
CA VAL A 33 -7.36 -5.51 4.80
C VAL A 33 -7.48 -5.92 6.25
N ARG A 34 -8.25 -5.17 7.04
CA ARG A 34 -8.43 -5.39 8.49
C ARG A 34 -9.81 -5.90 8.89
N GLY A 35 -10.74 -6.03 7.93
CA GLY A 35 -12.10 -6.48 8.18
C GLY A 35 -12.28 -7.98 7.94
N LEU A 36 -13.05 -8.64 8.80
CA LEU A 36 -13.48 -10.04 8.63
C LEU A 36 -14.54 -10.22 7.53
N SER A 37 -15.08 -9.13 7.01
CA SER A 37 -16.15 -9.09 6.00
C SER A 37 -15.79 -9.76 4.68
N MET A 38 -14.49 -9.91 4.39
CA MET A 38 -14.00 -10.56 3.17
C MET A 38 -13.32 -11.90 3.44
N HIS A 39 -13.46 -12.46 4.65
CA HIS A 39 -13.02 -13.83 4.92
C HIS A 39 -13.94 -14.82 4.17
N PRO A 40 -13.41 -15.85 3.47
CA PRO A 40 -12.02 -16.35 3.50
C PRO A 40 -11.06 -15.76 2.45
N THR A 41 -11.54 -14.89 1.55
CA THR A 41 -10.75 -14.35 0.43
C THR A 41 -9.59 -13.46 0.90
N PHE A 42 -9.82 -12.61 1.89
CA PHE A 42 -8.79 -11.88 2.59
C PHE A 42 -8.82 -12.26 4.06
N ASN A 43 -7.64 -12.56 4.61
CA ASN A 43 -7.51 -12.99 5.99
C ASN A 43 -7.05 -11.80 6.84
N PRO A 44 -7.96 -11.12 7.55
CA PRO A 44 -7.54 -10.07 8.47
C PRO A 44 -6.79 -10.71 9.64
N SER A 45 -5.62 -10.15 9.96
CA SER A 45 -4.87 -10.59 11.12
C SER A 45 -5.54 -10.01 12.39
N PRO A 46 -5.90 -10.82 13.39
CA PRO A 46 -6.41 -10.30 14.64
C PRO A 46 -5.27 -9.67 15.45
N ASN A 47 -5.25 -8.34 15.44
CA ASN A 47 -4.67 -7.47 16.48
C ASN A 47 -3.12 -7.46 16.62
N THR A 48 -2.58 -6.34 16.16
CA THR A 48 -1.16 -5.97 16.03
C THR A 48 -0.45 -5.61 17.35
N PHE A 49 -1.04 -5.88 18.52
CA PHE A 49 -0.37 -5.61 19.80
C PHE A 49 0.40 -6.82 20.33
N LEU A 50 -0.13 -8.04 20.16
CA LEU A 50 0.49 -9.27 20.67
C LEU A 50 1.64 -9.76 19.76
N GLY A 51 1.53 -9.59 18.44
CA GLY A 51 2.58 -9.94 17.48
C GLY A 51 3.85 -9.08 17.58
N LEU A 52 3.71 -7.82 18.01
CA LEU A 52 4.86 -6.95 18.28
C LEU A 52 5.67 -7.41 19.51
N LEU A 53 5.00 -7.96 20.52
CA LEU A 53 5.64 -8.45 21.75
C LEU A 53 6.27 -9.84 21.60
N THR A 54 5.81 -10.64 20.63
CA THR A 54 6.32 -12.01 20.40
C THR A 54 7.35 -12.09 19.27
N GLY A 55 7.70 -10.97 18.63
CA GLY A 55 8.67 -10.94 17.53
C GLY A 55 8.15 -11.56 16.22
N VAL A 56 6.85 -11.86 16.15
CA VAL A 56 6.19 -12.43 14.96
C VAL A 56 5.35 -11.34 14.31
N PHE A 57 5.87 -10.74 13.24
CA PHE A 57 5.13 -9.80 12.41
C PHE A 57 4.06 -10.53 11.58
N VAL A 58 2.91 -10.82 12.18
CA VAL A 58 1.75 -11.31 11.43
C VAL A 58 1.11 -10.09 10.75
N ALA A 59 1.56 -9.80 9.53
CA ALA A 59 1.07 -8.70 8.74
C ALA A 59 -0.37 -8.98 8.28
N ASP A 60 -1.23 -7.96 8.37
CA ASP A 60 -2.48 -7.93 7.62
C ASP A 60 -2.19 -8.27 6.15
N ASP A 61 -3.11 -8.98 5.48
CA ASP A 61 -3.04 -9.15 4.04
C ASP A 61 -2.98 -7.77 3.37
N ARG A 62 -1.86 -7.52 2.68
CA ARG A 62 -1.63 -6.28 1.93
C ARG A 62 -2.02 -6.50 0.49
N VAL A 63 -3.01 -5.74 0.05
CA VAL A 63 -3.51 -5.79 -1.32
C VAL A 63 -3.03 -4.57 -2.08
N LEU A 64 -2.67 -4.77 -3.35
CA LEU A 64 -2.41 -3.68 -4.28
C LEU A 64 -3.73 -3.33 -4.98
N VAL A 65 -4.25 -2.15 -4.69
CA VAL A 65 -5.50 -1.65 -5.27
C VAL A 65 -5.16 -0.82 -6.50
N THR A 66 -5.61 -1.23 -7.68
CA THR A 66 -5.42 -0.47 -8.91
C THR A 66 -6.55 0.55 -9.09
N LYS A 67 -6.20 1.82 -9.31
CA LYS A 67 -7.15 2.92 -9.54
C LYS A 67 -7.55 3.08 -11.02
N PHE A 68 -6.86 2.39 -11.93
CA PHE A 68 -7.15 2.40 -13.37
C PHE A 68 -8.60 2.01 -13.72
N CYS A 69 -9.22 1.12 -12.94
CA CYS A 69 -10.58 0.67 -13.20
C CYS A 69 -11.62 1.79 -12.98
N LEU A 70 -11.34 2.77 -12.11
CA LEU A 70 -12.22 3.93 -11.92
C LEU A 70 -12.23 4.86 -13.14
N GLU A 71 -11.10 5.05 -13.82
CA GLU A 71 -11.02 5.99 -14.96
C GLU A 71 -11.91 5.55 -16.13
N LYS A 72 -12.00 4.24 -16.36
CA LYS A 72 -12.76 3.66 -17.48
C LYS A 72 -14.05 2.94 -17.06
N TYR A 73 -14.35 2.90 -15.75
CA TYR A 73 -15.47 2.16 -15.15
C TYR A 73 -15.59 0.71 -15.66
N LYS A 74 -14.44 0.07 -15.93
CA LYS A 74 -14.36 -1.29 -16.49
C LYS A 74 -14.33 -2.34 -15.39
N PHE A 75 -15.33 -2.32 -14.51
CA PHE A 75 -15.46 -3.33 -13.47
C PHE A 75 -15.95 -4.65 -14.07
N THR A 76 -15.35 -5.74 -13.61
CA THR A 76 -15.75 -7.10 -13.95
C THR A 76 -16.38 -7.79 -12.73
N HIS A 77 -17.16 -8.84 -12.98
CA HIS A 77 -17.82 -9.57 -11.89
C HIS A 77 -16.76 -10.25 -11.02
N GLY A 78 -16.71 -9.86 -9.73
CA GLY A 78 -15.72 -10.34 -8.76
C GLY A 78 -14.63 -9.34 -8.40
N ASP A 79 -14.59 -8.17 -9.05
CA ASP A 79 -13.67 -7.10 -8.65
C ASP A 79 -14.01 -6.57 -7.25
N VAL A 80 -12.97 -6.43 -6.43
CA VAL A 80 -13.08 -5.87 -5.08
C VAL A 80 -12.75 -4.39 -5.13
N VAL A 81 -13.74 -3.58 -4.77
CA VAL A 81 -13.65 -2.13 -4.70
C VAL A 81 -13.48 -1.69 -3.25
N VAL A 82 -12.57 -0.75 -3.02
CA VAL A 82 -12.40 -0.15 -1.71
C VAL A 82 -13.10 1.19 -1.65
N PHE A 83 -14.00 1.32 -0.69
CA PHE A 83 -14.66 2.56 -0.34
C PHE A 83 -14.12 3.05 1.00
N TRP A 84 -14.01 4.36 1.15
CA TRP A 84 -13.62 5.04 2.37
C TRP A 84 -14.84 5.71 3.01
#